data_AF-A0A9D3YTG8-F1
#
_entry.id   AF-A0A9D3YTG8-F1
#
_cell.length_a   1.000
_cell.length_b   1.000
_cell.length_c   1.000
_cell.angle_alpha   90.00
_cell.angle_beta   90.00
_cell.angle_gamma   90.00
#
_symmetry.space_group_name_H-M   'P 1'
#
loop_
_entity.id
_entity.type
_entity.pdbx_description
1 polymer ?
#
loop_
_entity_poly.entity_id
_entity_poly.type
_entity_poly.pdbx_seq_one_letter_code
_entity_poly.pdbx_strand_id
1 'polypeptide(L)'
;MNQHRQKTTNQDIYLTATGDKIFAGKTFVLYGFDEEGIPALTAYIKEGGGVVLQTSDRHIPDYAIVPMDGFPVDRTVNNIVTNTWMIFPKDTKY
;
A
#
# COMPACT_ATOMS: atom_id res chain seq x y z
N MET A 1 25.17 -33.17 -15.86
CA MET A 1 24.35 -32.43 -16.85
C MET A 1 22.89 -32.67 -16.49
N ASN A 2 22.21 -31.67 -15.91
CA ASN A 2 20.74 -31.48 -15.86
C ASN A 2 20.42 -30.38 -14.85
N GLN A 3 20.47 -29.12 -15.31
CA GLN A 3 19.91 -28.00 -14.55
C GLN A 3 18.40 -28.02 -14.71
N HIS A 4 17.69 -28.26 -13.61
CA HIS A 4 16.24 -28.07 -13.54
C HIS A 4 15.96 -26.57 -13.65
N ARG A 5 15.51 -26.13 -14.83
CA ARG A 5 14.94 -24.80 -15.03
C ARG A 5 13.65 -24.70 -14.21
N GLN A 6 13.73 -24.09 -13.02
CA GLN A 6 12.54 -23.74 -12.26
C GLN A 6 11.78 -22.67 -13.04
N LYS A 7 10.52 -22.95 -13.37
CA LYS A 7 9.61 -21.98 -13.99
C LYS A 7 9.13 -21.04 -12.89
N THR A 8 9.81 -19.91 -12.75
CA THR A 8 9.35 -18.79 -11.92
C THR A 8 7.98 -18.35 -12.44
N THR A 9 6.97 -18.38 -11.59
CA THR A 9 5.60 -18.00 -11.93
C THR A 9 5.45 -16.49 -11.75
N ASN A 10 4.49 -15.86 -12.45
CA ASN A 10 4.22 -14.43 -12.30
C ASN A 10 3.96 -13.98 -10.85
N GLN A 11 3.59 -14.90 -9.95
CA GLN A 11 3.42 -14.63 -8.52
C GLN A 11 4.76 -14.43 -7.78
N ASP A 12 5.84 -15.08 -8.22
CA ASP A 12 7.15 -15.01 -7.57
C ASP A 12 7.86 -13.66 -7.85
N ILE A 13 7.48 -13.00 -8.96
CA ILE A 13 8.01 -11.69 -9.37
C ILE A 13 7.50 -10.57 -8.45
N TYR A 14 6.37 -10.77 -7.76
CA TYR A 14 5.84 -9.83 -6.76
C TYR A 14 6.43 -10.05 -5.35
N LEU A 15 7.15 -11.15 -5.12
CA LEU A 15 7.69 -11.55 -3.81
C LEU A 15 9.21 -11.30 -3.69
N THR A 16 9.84 -10.73 -4.71
CA THR A 16 11.30 -10.58 -4.80
C THR A 16 11.76 -9.12 -4.85
N ALA A 17 11.15 -8.26 -4.05
CA ALA A 17 11.75 -6.98 -3.65
C ALA A 17 12.48 -7.16 -2.31
N THR A 18 13.77 -7.52 -2.39
CA THR A 18 14.83 -7.34 -1.39
C THR A 18 14.41 -7.00 0.06
N GLY A 19 14.06 -7.97 0.91
CA GLY A 19 14.14 -7.92 2.39
C GLY A 19 13.33 -6.85 3.16
N ASP A 20 12.97 -5.75 2.53
CA ASP A 20 12.29 -4.59 3.05
C ASP A 20 10.86 -4.62 2.51
N LYS A 21 9.90 -4.55 3.43
CA LYS A 21 8.50 -4.54 3.04
C LYS A 21 8.18 -3.25 2.27
N ILE A 22 7.34 -3.36 1.23
CA ILE A 22 7.08 -2.28 0.26
C ILE A 22 6.58 -0.94 0.85
N PHE A 23 6.01 -0.97 2.06
CA PHE A 23 5.49 0.19 2.78
C PHE A 23 6.24 0.46 4.09
N ALA A 24 7.42 -0.13 4.29
CA ALA A 24 8.20 0.04 5.50
C ALA A 24 8.47 1.54 5.78
N GLY A 25 8.12 1.96 7.00
CA GLY A 25 8.30 3.34 7.46
C GLY A 25 7.30 4.35 6.87
N LYS A 26 6.25 3.89 6.16
CA LYS A 26 5.21 4.75 5.61
C LYS A 26 3.91 4.70 6.43
N THR A 27 3.24 5.83 6.50
CA THR A 27 1.96 6.02 7.20
C THR A 27 0.82 6.31 6.22
N PHE A 28 -0.35 5.74 6.51
CA PHE A 28 -1.50 5.75 5.63
C PHE A 28 -2.76 6.15 6.37
N VAL A 29 -3.70 6.78 5.68
CA VAL A 29 -5.07 6.99 6.14
C VAL A 29 -6.04 6.62 5.00
N LEU A 30 -7.16 6.00 5.32
CA LEU A 30 -8.15 5.54 4.35
C LEU A 30 -9.38 6.44 4.38
N TYR A 31 -9.86 6.84 3.21
CA TYR A 31 -11.03 7.72 3.06
C TYR A 31 -11.98 7.14 2.02
N GLY A 32 -13.29 7.23 2.25
CA GLY A 32 -14.32 6.90 1.25
C GLY A 32 -14.52 5.43 0.92
N PHE A 33 -13.93 4.52 1.69
CA PHE A 33 -14.15 3.08 1.56
C PHE A 33 -15.24 2.60 2.52
N ASP A 34 -15.89 1.51 2.14
CA ASP A 34 -16.93 0.85 2.93
C ASP A 34 -16.35 -0.08 4.00
N GLU A 35 -17.25 -0.74 4.74
CA GLU A 35 -16.91 -1.65 5.84
C GLU A 35 -16.14 -2.90 5.37
N GLU A 36 -16.18 -3.24 4.09
CA GLU A 36 -15.42 -4.36 3.51
C GLU A 36 -14.04 -3.90 3.00
N GLY A 37 -13.99 -2.74 2.32
CA GLY A 37 -12.79 -2.17 1.75
C GLY A 37 -11.78 -1.72 2.80
N ILE A 38 -12.24 -1.12 3.90
CA ILE A 38 -11.36 -0.64 4.98
C ILE A 38 -10.53 -1.79 5.58
N PRO A 39 -11.11 -2.92 6.03
CA PRO A 39 -10.34 -4.07 6.52
C PRO A 39 -9.37 -4.63 5.50
N ALA A 40 -9.80 -4.81 4.24
CA ALA A 40 -8.97 -5.40 3.19
C ALA A 40 -7.72 -4.54 2.89
N LEU A 41 -7.91 -3.23 2.71
CA LEU A 41 -6.81 -2.29 2.49
C LEU A 41 -5.90 -2.17 3.71
N THR A 42 -6.47 -2.19 4.92
CA THR A 42 -5.71 -2.17 6.17
C THR A 42 -4.79 -3.39 6.29
N ALA A 43 -5.32 -4.58 5.98
CA ALA A 43 -4.53 -5.81 6.00
C ALA A 43 -3.38 -5.76 4.98
N TYR A 44 -3.67 -5.33 3.76
CA TYR A 44 -2.68 -5.21 2.69
C TYR A 44 -1.53 -4.24 3.06
N ILE A 45 -1.85 -3.07 3.62
CA ILE A 45 -0.84 -2.10 4.07
C ILE A 45 0.05 -2.68 5.17
N LYS A 46 -0.56 -3.35 6.16
CA LYS A 46 0.16 -3.96 7.28
C LYS A 46 1.05 -5.12 6.85
N GLU A 47 0.58 -5.95 5.93
CA GLU A 47 1.37 -7.03 5.32
C GLU A 47 2.62 -6.44 4.65
N GLY A 48 2.44 -5.37 3.88
CA GLY A 48 3.48 -4.54 3.28
C GLY A 48 4.30 -3.69 4.26
N GLY A 49 4.06 -3.76 5.57
CA GLY A 49 4.89 -3.13 6.61
C GLY A 49 4.58 -1.66 6.88
N GLY A 50 3.48 -1.14 6.34
CA GLY A 50 3.00 0.21 6.61
C GLY A 50 2.15 0.30 7.86
N VAL A 51 1.89 1.54 8.30
CA VAL A 51 1.04 1.85 9.45
C VAL A 51 -0.21 2.59 8.98
N VAL A 52 -1.38 2.09 9.35
CA VAL A 52 -2.66 2.76 9.09
C VAL A 52 -3.04 3.58 10.32
N LEU A 53 -3.17 4.89 10.13
CA LEU A 53 -3.59 5.87 11.12
C LEU A 53 -5.11 6.02 11.10
N GLN A 54 -5.68 6.36 12.25
CA GLN A 54 -7.06 6.79 12.33
C GLN A 54 -7.20 8.21 11.77
N THR A 55 -8.38 8.53 11.24
CA THR A 55 -8.69 9.88 10.76
C THR A 55 -8.58 10.93 11.89
N SER A 56 -8.79 10.53 13.14
CA SER A 56 -8.63 11.34 14.35
C SER A 56 -7.18 11.59 14.79
N ASP A 57 -6.20 10.86 14.25
CA ASP A 57 -4.78 11.04 14.63
C ASP A 57 -4.24 12.41 14.19
N ARG A 58 -3.39 13.02 15.03
CA ARG A 58 -2.81 14.35 14.77
C ARG A 58 -1.54 14.35 13.89
N HIS A 59 -0.96 13.18 13.61
CA HIS A 59 0.22 13.07 12.75
C HIS A 59 -0.12 13.43 11.30
N ILE A 60 0.81 13.92 10.49
CA ILE A 60 0.58 14.09 9.04
C ILE A 60 0.90 12.75 8.36
N PRO A 61 -0.09 12.04 7.78
CA PRO A 61 0.15 10.80 7.07
C PRO A 61 0.95 11.04 5.79
N ASP A 62 1.77 10.07 5.41
CA ASP A 62 2.48 10.10 4.12
C ASP A 62 1.51 9.98 2.94
N TYR A 63 0.46 9.16 3.10
CA TYR A 63 -0.53 8.92 2.05
C TYR A 63 -1.96 8.91 2.60
N ALA A 64 -2.87 9.62 1.94
CA ALA A 64 -4.29 9.30 1.94
C ALA A 64 -4.59 8.38 0.76
N ILE A 65 -5.20 7.23 1.05
CA ILE A 65 -5.78 6.35 0.03
C ILE A 65 -7.25 6.73 -0.14
N VAL A 66 -7.65 6.95 -1.40
CA VAL A 66 -9.03 7.23 -1.80
C VAL A 66 -9.50 6.25 -2.89
N PRO A 67 -10.82 6.08 -3.10
CA PRO A 67 -11.37 5.40 -4.26
C PRO A 67 -10.91 6.00 -5.59
N MET A 68 -11.13 5.27 -6.69
CA MET A 68 -10.69 5.68 -8.03
C MET A 68 -11.38 6.97 -8.52
N ASP A 69 -12.63 7.18 -8.12
CA ASP A 69 -13.40 8.41 -8.34
C ASP A 69 -13.06 9.53 -7.35
N GLY A 70 -12.15 9.27 -6.42
CA GLY A 70 -11.70 10.21 -5.40
C GLY A 70 -12.63 10.27 -4.20
N PHE A 71 -12.17 10.98 -3.16
CA PHE A 71 -12.98 11.28 -1.98
C PHE A 71 -12.45 12.54 -1.29
N PRO A 72 -13.32 13.36 -0.66
CA PRO A 72 -12.85 14.50 0.12
C PRO A 72 -11.90 14.09 1.25
N VAL A 73 -10.72 14.72 1.30
CA VAL A 73 -9.75 14.53 2.39
C VAL A 73 -9.74 15.80 3.24
N ASP A 74 -10.12 15.68 4.50
CA ASP A 74 -10.40 16.79 5.42
C ASP A 74 -9.22 17.16 6.34
N ARG A 75 -8.06 16.53 6.14
CA ARG A 75 -6.82 16.81 6.87
C ARG A 75 -5.61 16.91 5.96
N THR A 76 -4.56 17.57 6.45
CA THR A 76 -3.28 17.61 5.75
C THR A 76 -2.65 16.22 5.64
N VAL A 77 -2.25 15.86 4.42
CA VAL A 77 -1.54 14.63 4.05
C VAL A 77 -0.46 14.99 3.04
N ASN A 78 0.65 14.25 3.01
CA ASN A 78 1.73 14.55 2.07
C ASN A 78 1.34 14.22 0.63
N ASN A 79 0.64 13.09 0.42
CA ASN A 79 0.18 12.64 -0.88
C ASN A 79 -1.25 12.09 -0.82
N ILE A 80 -2.01 12.32 -1.87
CA ILE A 80 -3.32 11.68 -2.09
C ILE A 80 -3.18 10.75 -3.28
N VAL A 81 -3.50 9.47 -3.08
CA VAL A 81 -3.40 8.44 -4.12
C VAL A 81 -4.65 7.57 -4.13
N THR A 82 -4.98 7.02 -5.29
CA THR A 82 -6.07 6.04 -5.40
C THR A 82 -5.62 4.66 -4.91
N ASN A 83 -6.53 3.79 -4.48
CA ASN A 83 -6.23 2.39 -4.14
C ASN A 83 -5.47 1.63 -5.25
N THR A 84 -5.68 1.96 -6.53
CA THR A 84 -4.92 1.34 -7.65
C THR A 84 -3.41 1.59 -7.58
N TRP A 85 -2.98 2.71 -7.00
CA TRP A 85 -1.55 3.04 -6.84
C TRP A 85 -0.84 2.01 -5.95
N MET A 86 -1.56 1.39 -5.02
CA MET A 86 -0.99 0.47 -4.03
C MET A 86 -0.43 -0.82 -4.67
N ILE A 87 -0.87 -1.17 -5.88
CA ILE A 87 -0.39 -2.34 -6.63
C ILE A 87 1.01 -2.08 -7.23
N PHE A 88 1.29 -0.82 -7.59
CA PHE A 88 2.56 -0.40 -8.18
C PHE A 88 3.03 0.94 -7.60
N PRO A 89 3.47 0.96 -6.32
CA PRO A 89 3.97 2.18 -5.70
C PRO A 89 5.20 2.68 -6.47
N LYS A 90 5.22 3.95 -6.88
CA LYS A 90 6.37 4.53 -7.61
C LYS A 90 7.58 4.84 -6.73
N ASP A 91 7.41 4.79 -5.40
CA ASP A 91 8.42 5.17 -4.42
C ASP A 91 9.25 3.98 -3.91
N THR A 92 9.02 2.77 -4.44
CA THR A 92 9.89 1.62 -4.17
C THR A 92 11.17 1.74 -4.99
N LYS A 93 12.32 1.68 -4.30
CA LYS A 93 13.62 1.62 -4.97
C LYS A 93 13.70 0.30 -5.74
N TYR A 94 13.88 0.37 -7.05
CA TYR A 94 14.20 -0.77 -7.93
C TYR A 94 15.61 -1.29 -7.67
#